data_AF-A0A140DRI0-F1
#
_entry.id   AF-A0A140DRI0-F1
#
_cell.length_a   1.000
_cell.length_b   1.000
_cell.length_c   1.000
_cell.angle_alpha   90.00
_cell.angle_beta   90.00
_cell.angle_gamma   90.00
#
_symmetry.space_group_name_H-M   'P 1'
#
loop_
_entity.id
_entity.type
_entity.pdbx_description
1 polymer ?
#
loop_
_entity_poly.entity_id
_entity_poly.type
_entity_poly.pdbx_seq_one_letter_code
_entity_poly.pdbx_strand_id
1 'polypeptide(L)'
;MKKFLAALLGVTLLFAAGCGANPEAEAVKTTADSFLKAQQEGNLDEAAKYMTESAVQDMGTMSELRDSLSMYEEAGVSGDTLDTFMDSMLKAYRLIWEKYEIGDVKVDGETATVMVKVTGVPMEVMEKEMTEEFGANVAGQWAEDHMEEIQNYATGHTEEETFAWLMDQMLPAAGKEAEAKMDESERKASDYRLTLNKEGDDWKISNVEVKSE
;
A
#
# COMPACT_ATOMS: atom_id res chain seq x y z
N MET A 1 4.35 -9.78 17.53
CA MET A 1 5.09 -10.98 18.05
C MET A 1 4.12 -12.01 18.63
N LYS A 2 4.18 -13.26 18.12
CA LYS A 2 3.50 -14.50 18.59
C LYS A 2 1.98 -14.46 18.42
N LYS A 3 1.34 -15.23 17.55
CA LYS A 3 1.46 -16.68 17.31
C LYS A 3 0.85 -16.98 15.94
N PHE A 4 1.58 -17.62 15.02
CA PHE A 4 1.08 -18.63 14.03
C PHE A 4 2.24 -19.29 13.25
N LEU A 5 3.47 -19.26 13.78
CA LEU A 5 4.60 -20.05 13.29
C LEU A 5 4.49 -21.48 13.84
N ALA A 6 3.63 -22.30 13.23
CA ALA A 6 3.67 -23.76 13.36
C ALA A 6 2.76 -24.47 12.34
N ALA A 7 3.04 -24.35 11.03
CA ALA A 7 2.61 -25.34 10.02
C ALA A 7 3.20 -25.07 8.62
N LEU A 8 4.52 -24.99 8.49
CA LEU A 8 5.18 -25.09 7.18
C LEU A 8 6.38 -26.05 7.30
N LEU A 9 6.11 -27.23 7.85
CA LEU A 9 7.00 -28.38 7.78
C LEU A 9 6.76 -29.09 6.45
N GLY A 10 7.87 -29.37 5.77
CA GLY A 10 7.91 -29.50 4.34
C GLY A 10 7.28 -30.75 3.75
N VAL A 11 6.83 -30.57 2.51
CA VAL A 11 6.80 -31.62 1.51
C VAL A 11 7.22 -30.97 0.18
N THR A 12 8.50 -31.06 -0.13
CA THR A 12 8.99 -31.01 -1.51
C THR A 12 8.48 -32.28 -2.21
N LEU A 13 7.31 -32.20 -2.83
CA LEU A 13 6.90 -33.18 -3.84
C LEU A 13 7.06 -32.55 -5.22
N LEU A 14 8.14 -32.98 -5.87
CA LEU A 14 8.33 -32.93 -7.31
C LEU A 14 7.14 -33.62 -7.99
N PHE A 15 6.23 -32.83 -8.55
CA PHE A 15 5.42 -33.27 -9.69
C PHE A 15 5.66 -32.29 -10.84
N ALA A 16 6.69 -32.60 -11.62
CA ALA A 16 6.70 -32.27 -13.02
C ALA A 16 5.63 -33.14 -13.69
N ALA A 17 4.45 -32.58 -13.95
CA ALA A 17 3.48 -33.17 -14.86
C ALA A 17 2.55 -32.07 -15.42
N GLY A 18 2.67 -31.82 -16.73
CA GLY A 18 1.57 -31.31 -17.53
C GLY A 18 1.73 -29.89 -18.08
N CYS A 19 2.50 -29.75 -19.16
CA CYS A 19 2.23 -28.71 -20.17
C CYS A 19 0.87 -29.02 -20.82
N GLY A 20 -0.21 -28.60 -20.17
CA GLY A 20 -1.56 -28.48 -20.69
C GLY A 20 -2.23 -27.40 -19.85
N ALA A 21 -2.93 -26.45 -20.47
CA ALA A 21 -3.56 -25.35 -19.75
C ALA A 21 -4.48 -25.92 -18.66
N ASN A 22 -4.08 -25.81 -17.40
CA ASN A 22 -4.93 -26.13 -16.26
C ASN A 22 -5.82 -24.90 -16.04
N PRO A 23 -7.14 -24.98 -16.33
CA PRO A 23 -8.02 -23.81 -16.24
C PRO A 23 -8.02 -23.15 -14.87
N GLU A 24 -7.87 -23.94 -13.79
CA GLU A 24 -7.78 -23.41 -12.42
C GLU A 24 -6.47 -22.63 -12.20
N ALA A 25 -5.34 -23.13 -12.71
CA ALA A 25 -4.07 -22.42 -12.59
C ALA A 25 -4.06 -21.11 -13.41
N GLU A 26 -4.71 -21.10 -14.57
CA GLU A 26 -4.88 -19.88 -15.38
C GLU A 26 -5.83 -18.88 -14.70
N ALA A 27 -6.92 -19.34 -14.07
CA ALA A 27 -7.81 -18.47 -13.30
C ALA A 27 -7.08 -17.83 -12.11
N VAL A 28 -6.36 -18.64 -11.32
CA VAL A 28 -5.51 -18.15 -10.21
C VAL A 28 -4.48 -17.13 -10.71
N LYS A 29 -3.79 -17.43 -11.82
CA LYS A 29 -2.82 -16.52 -12.42
C LYS A 29 -3.46 -15.20 -12.85
N THR A 30 -4.66 -15.25 -13.42
CA THR A 30 -5.40 -14.07 -13.86
C THR A 30 -5.79 -13.20 -12.67
N THR A 31 -6.32 -13.78 -11.58
CA THR A 31 -6.60 -13.03 -10.35
C THR A 31 -5.34 -12.36 -9.80
N ALA A 32 -4.23 -13.10 -9.70
CA ALA A 32 -2.97 -12.55 -9.23
C ALA A 32 -2.46 -11.39 -10.12
N ASP A 33 -2.55 -11.54 -11.43
CA ASP A 33 -2.15 -10.50 -12.39
C ASP A 33 -3.01 -9.24 -12.27
N SER A 34 -4.34 -9.38 -12.19
CA SER A 34 -5.25 -8.24 -12.03
C SER A 34 -5.02 -7.50 -10.71
N PHE A 35 -4.79 -8.23 -9.62
CA PHE A 35 -4.40 -7.62 -8.34
C PHE A 35 -3.09 -6.84 -8.45
N LEU A 36 -2.03 -7.45 -9.01
CA LEU A 36 -0.71 -6.80 -9.11
C LEU A 36 -0.75 -5.56 -10.02
N LYS A 37 -1.55 -5.58 -11.09
CA LYS A 37 -1.81 -4.39 -11.93
C LYS A 37 -2.46 -3.28 -11.13
N ALA A 38 -3.50 -3.60 -10.35
CA ALA A 38 -4.17 -2.62 -9.51
C ALA A 38 -3.20 -2.01 -8.48
N GLN A 39 -2.30 -2.82 -7.89
CA GLN A 39 -1.24 -2.32 -7.00
C GLN A 39 -0.27 -1.38 -7.71
N GLN A 40 0.20 -1.74 -8.90
CA GLN A 40 1.11 -0.93 -9.73
C GLN A 40 0.45 0.40 -10.17
N GLU A 41 -0.85 0.40 -10.40
CA GLU A 41 -1.66 1.58 -10.74
C GLU A 41 -2.02 2.42 -9.50
N GLY A 42 -1.84 1.88 -8.29
CA GLY A 42 -2.24 2.51 -7.03
C GLY A 42 -3.75 2.54 -6.81
N ASN A 43 -4.49 1.64 -7.48
CA ASN A 43 -5.93 1.56 -7.39
C ASN A 43 -6.34 0.51 -6.33
N LEU A 44 -6.33 0.91 -5.05
CA LEU A 44 -6.58 -0.01 -3.94
C LEU A 44 -8.01 -0.56 -3.94
N ASP A 45 -8.98 0.21 -4.43
CA ASP A 45 -10.38 -0.24 -4.53
C ASP A 45 -10.54 -1.33 -5.60
N GLU A 46 -9.79 -1.24 -6.71
CA GLU A 46 -9.73 -2.30 -7.70
C GLU A 46 -8.98 -3.52 -7.16
N ALA A 47 -7.87 -3.31 -6.44
CA ALA A 47 -7.11 -4.40 -5.81
C ALA A 47 -7.97 -5.20 -4.82
N ALA A 48 -8.79 -4.50 -4.02
CA ALA A 48 -9.68 -5.10 -3.03
C ALA A 48 -10.70 -6.07 -3.66
N LYS A 49 -11.10 -5.87 -4.92
CA LYS A 49 -12.02 -6.80 -5.62
C LYS A 49 -11.41 -8.18 -5.83
N TYR A 50 -10.09 -8.31 -5.80
CA TYR A 50 -9.39 -9.59 -5.98
C TYR A 50 -8.98 -10.23 -4.65
N MET A 51 -9.40 -9.66 -3.53
CA MET A 51 -9.02 -10.10 -2.19
C MET A 51 -10.21 -10.67 -1.42
N THR A 52 -9.93 -11.49 -0.41
CA THR A 52 -10.95 -11.89 0.58
C THR A 52 -11.28 -10.70 1.48
N GLU A 53 -12.48 -10.67 2.06
CA GLU A 53 -12.90 -9.57 2.95
C GLU A 53 -11.91 -9.33 4.10
N SER A 54 -11.39 -10.40 4.70
CA SER A 54 -10.39 -10.31 5.77
C SER A 54 -9.09 -9.65 5.31
N ALA A 55 -8.62 -9.97 4.10
CA ALA A 55 -7.39 -9.41 3.57
C ALA A 55 -7.57 -7.93 3.18
N VAL A 56 -8.78 -7.54 2.74
CA VAL A 56 -9.12 -6.12 2.53
C VAL A 56 -9.06 -5.36 3.85
N GLN A 57 -9.60 -5.91 4.94
CA GLN A 57 -9.54 -5.26 6.27
C GLN A 57 -8.12 -5.03 6.77
N ASP A 58 -7.18 -5.92 6.44
CA ASP A 58 -5.78 -5.78 6.85
C ASP A 58 -5.01 -4.77 5.97
N MET A 59 -5.31 -4.69 4.67
CA MET A 59 -4.62 -3.79 3.73
C MET A 59 -5.22 -2.39 3.68
N GLY A 60 -6.52 -2.26 3.93
CA GLY A 60 -7.31 -1.04 3.73
C GLY A 60 -7.66 -0.77 2.26
N THR A 61 -8.62 0.12 2.08
CA THR A 61 -9.10 0.64 0.79
C THR A 61 -8.83 2.14 0.64
N MET A 62 -8.98 2.69 -0.57
CA MET A 62 -8.84 4.14 -0.74
C MET A 62 -9.92 4.91 0.01
N SER A 63 -11.15 4.37 0.05
CA SER A 63 -12.24 4.95 0.82
C SER A 63 -11.88 5.02 2.31
N GLU A 64 -11.38 3.94 2.90
CA GLU A 64 -11.02 3.91 4.33
C GLU A 64 -9.86 4.85 4.64
N LEU A 65 -8.87 4.95 3.75
CA LEU A 65 -7.79 5.92 3.89
C LEU A 65 -8.30 7.36 3.82
N ARG A 66 -9.21 7.68 2.88
CA ARG A 66 -9.78 9.03 2.79
C ARG A 66 -10.69 9.35 3.99
N ASP A 67 -11.44 8.37 4.48
CA ASP A 67 -12.29 8.51 5.66
C ASP A 67 -11.46 8.74 6.93
N SER A 68 -10.25 8.18 7.01
CA SER A 68 -9.32 8.44 8.12
C SER A 68 -8.88 9.90 8.22
N LEU A 69 -9.01 10.68 7.13
CA LEU A 69 -8.71 12.10 7.07
C LEU A 69 -9.93 13.00 7.34
N SER A 70 -11.11 12.42 7.58
CA SER A 70 -12.36 13.19 7.76
C SER A 70 -12.28 14.21 8.91
N MET A 71 -11.54 13.91 9.97
CA MET A 71 -11.32 14.86 11.07
C MET A 71 -10.62 16.16 10.65
N TYR A 72 -9.77 16.13 9.62
CA TYR A 72 -9.13 17.34 9.10
C TYR A 72 -10.13 18.18 8.31
N GLU A 73 -10.99 17.53 7.53
CA GLU A 73 -12.06 18.20 6.79
C GLU A 73 -13.08 18.83 7.76
N GLU A 74 -13.46 18.13 8.82
CA GLU A 74 -14.28 18.67 9.91
C GLU A 74 -13.62 19.86 10.62
N ALA A 75 -12.28 19.86 10.71
CA ALA A 75 -11.49 20.96 11.24
C ALA A 75 -11.26 22.10 10.23
N GLY A 76 -11.85 22.03 9.03
CA GLY A 76 -11.83 23.09 8.03
C GLY A 76 -10.72 22.99 6.99
N VAL A 77 -9.93 21.92 6.97
CA VAL A 77 -8.94 21.65 5.93
C VAL A 77 -9.65 21.37 4.61
N SER A 78 -9.14 21.91 3.51
CA SER A 78 -9.74 21.74 2.18
C SER A 78 -9.72 20.28 1.73
N GLY A 79 -10.83 19.80 1.19
CA GLY A 79 -10.90 18.48 0.54
C GLY A 79 -9.85 18.31 -0.56
N ASP A 80 -9.60 19.36 -1.35
CA ASP A 80 -8.58 19.34 -2.42
C ASP A 80 -7.16 19.13 -1.84
N THR A 81 -6.88 19.66 -0.65
CA THR A 81 -5.61 19.46 0.06
C THR A 81 -5.46 17.99 0.46
N LEU A 82 -6.51 17.41 1.06
CA LEU A 82 -6.52 16.02 1.48
C LEU A 82 -6.35 15.07 0.29
N ASP A 83 -7.04 15.36 -0.82
CA ASP A 83 -6.94 14.58 -2.04
C ASP A 83 -5.52 14.70 -2.65
N THR A 84 -4.93 15.89 -2.67
CA THR A 84 -3.55 16.11 -3.14
C THR A 84 -2.54 15.35 -2.28
N PHE A 85 -2.72 15.35 -0.96
CA PHE A 85 -1.88 14.60 -0.04
C PHE A 85 -2.00 13.10 -0.28
N MET A 86 -3.22 12.58 -0.41
CA MET A 86 -3.48 11.17 -0.70
C MET A 86 -2.91 10.72 -2.04
N ASP A 87 -3.06 11.53 -3.08
CA ASP A 87 -2.44 11.28 -4.39
C ASP A 87 -0.92 11.13 -4.27
N SER A 88 -0.31 11.92 -3.39
CA SER A 88 1.14 11.87 -3.17
C SER A 88 1.57 10.62 -2.44
N MET A 89 0.85 10.24 -1.38
CA MET A 89 1.06 8.99 -0.66
C MET A 89 0.86 7.77 -1.58
N LEU A 90 -0.12 7.82 -2.48
CA LEU A 90 -0.34 6.79 -3.49
C LEU A 90 0.79 6.71 -4.51
N LYS A 91 1.32 7.84 -4.98
CA LYS A 91 2.50 7.83 -5.86
C LYS A 91 3.70 7.19 -5.16
N ALA A 92 3.93 7.54 -3.90
CA ALA A 92 4.97 6.96 -3.08
C ALA A 92 4.77 5.44 -2.90
N TYR A 93 3.53 4.98 -2.67
CA TYR A 93 3.18 3.57 -2.55
C TYR A 93 3.41 2.77 -3.84
N ARG A 94 3.05 3.33 -4.99
CA ARG A 94 3.22 2.67 -6.29
C ARG A 94 4.68 2.35 -6.63
N LEU A 95 5.63 3.07 -6.04
CA LEU A 95 7.05 2.79 -6.19
C LEU A 95 7.47 1.45 -5.58
N ILE A 96 6.64 0.83 -4.73
CA ILE A 96 6.87 -0.54 -4.25
C ILE A 96 6.63 -1.56 -5.38
N TRP A 97 5.69 -1.26 -6.28
CA TRP A 97 5.14 -2.19 -7.26
C TRP A 97 5.51 -1.84 -8.71
N GLU A 98 6.67 -1.20 -8.94
CA GLU A 98 7.04 -0.67 -10.27
C GLU A 98 7.03 -1.72 -11.38
N LYS A 99 7.47 -2.95 -11.07
CA LYS A 99 7.43 -4.10 -11.97
C LYS A 99 7.14 -5.37 -11.18
N TYR A 100 6.47 -6.32 -11.81
CA TYR A 100 6.31 -7.66 -11.26
C TYR A 100 6.43 -8.74 -12.35
N GLU A 101 6.82 -9.93 -11.92
CA GLU A 101 6.86 -11.15 -12.73
C GLU A 101 6.15 -12.27 -11.96
N ILE A 102 5.10 -12.83 -12.56
CA ILE A 102 4.40 -13.99 -12.01
C ILE A 102 5.16 -15.25 -12.39
N GLY A 103 5.68 -15.95 -11.38
CA GLY A 103 6.35 -17.23 -11.52
C GLY A 103 5.41 -18.41 -11.32
N ASP A 104 5.85 -19.36 -10.49
CA ASP A 104 5.14 -20.61 -10.24
C ASP A 104 3.75 -20.39 -9.63
N VAL A 105 2.75 -21.03 -10.24
CA VAL A 105 1.38 -21.16 -9.73
C VAL A 105 1.15 -22.60 -9.29
N LYS A 106 0.73 -22.79 -8.04
CA LYS A 106 0.41 -24.10 -7.46
C LYS A 106 -1.00 -24.07 -6.93
N VAL A 107 -1.84 -24.99 -7.41
CA VAL A 107 -3.23 -25.15 -6.97
C VAL A 107 -3.34 -26.46 -6.20
N ASP A 108 -3.90 -26.40 -5.00
CA ASP A 108 -4.16 -27.53 -4.11
C ASP A 108 -5.60 -27.43 -3.56
N GLY A 109 -6.54 -28.08 -4.24
CA GLY A 109 -7.96 -28.01 -3.90
C GLY A 109 -8.51 -26.59 -3.98
N GLU A 110 -8.92 -26.04 -2.83
CA GLU A 110 -9.51 -24.71 -2.68
C GLU A 110 -8.49 -23.64 -2.29
N THR A 111 -7.20 -23.98 -2.26
CA THR A 111 -6.11 -23.05 -1.97
C THR A 111 -5.12 -23.03 -3.14
N ALA A 112 -4.54 -21.87 -3.40
CA ALA A 112 -3.47 -21.73 -4.37
C ALA A 112 -2.37 -20.82 -3.84
N THR A 113 -1.16 -20.99 -4.39
CA THR A 113 -0.01 -20.16 -4.11
C THR A 113 0.58 -19.67 -5.42
N VAL A 114 0.86 -18.37 -5.49
CA VAL A 114 1.53 -17.72 -6.61
C VAL A 114 2.83 -17.09 -6.11
N MET A 115 3.95 -17.49 -6.69
CA MET A 115 5.23 -16.83 -6.46
C MET A 115 5.36 -15.64 -7.41
N VAL A 116 5.67 -14.47 -6.87
CA VAL A 116 5.78 -13.22 -7.63
C VAL A 116 7.12 -12.59 -7.31
N LYS A 117 7.86 -12.18 -8.33
CA LYS A 117 9.02 -11.31 -8.13
C LYS A 117 8.59 -9.87 -8.38
N VAL A 118 8.71 -9.01 -7.39
CA VAL A 118 8.42 -7.58 -7.51
C VAL A 118 9.73 -6.82 -7.53
N THR A 119 9.87 -5.85 -8.44
CA THR A 119 10.99 -4.90 -8.44
C THR A 119 10.45 -3.51 -8.20
N GLY A 120 10.96 -2.87 -7.15
CA GLY A 120 10.54 -1.55 -6.70
C GLY A 120 11.26 -1.19 -5.40
N VAL A 121 10.76 -0.19 -4.69
CA VAL A 121 11.21 0.14 -3.34
C VAL A 121 10.74 -0.97 -2.38
N PRO A 122 11.61 -1.55 -1.54
CA PRO A 122 11.18 -2.55 -0.57
C PRO A 122 10.09 -2.01 0.37
N MET A 123 9.04 -2.79 0.63
CA MET A 123 7.96 -2.42 1.56
C MET A 123 8.48 -1.99 2.94
N GLU A 124 9.52 -2.68 3.44
CA GLU A 124 10.18 -2.35 4.70
C GLU A 124 10.76 -0.92 4.76
N VAL A 125 11.10 -0.32 3.60
CA VAL A 125 11.54 1.08 3.54
C VAL A 125 10.37 2.00 3.80
N MET A 126 9.21 1.74 3.20
CA MET A 126 8.00 2.52 3.50
C MET A 126 7.63 2.39 4.97
N GLU A 127 7.60 1.17 5.52
CA GLU A 127 7.28 0.94 6.95
C GLU A 127 8.27 1.63 7.90
N LYS A 128 9.55 1.69 7.53
CA LYS A 128 10.61 2.28 8.36
C LYS A 128 10.69 3.79 8.24
N GLU A 129 10.47 4.34 7.05
CA GLU A 129 10.65 5.77 6.78
C GLU A 129 9.35 6.55 6.96
N MET A 130 8.18 5.99 6.65
CA MET A 130 6.87 6.66 6.80
C MET A 130 6.29 6.46 8.20
N THR A 131 6.95 7.04 9.20
CA THR A 131 6.56 6.95 10.62
C THR A 131 5.90 8.23 11.12
N GLU A 132 5.32 8.19 12.32
CA GLU A 132 4.85 9.40 13.02
C GLU A 132 5.99 10.44 13.21
N GLU A 133 7.23 9.96 13.42
CA GLU A 133 8.41 10.82 13.54
C GLU A 133 8.74 11.54 12.22
N PHE A 134 8.58 10.86 11.08
CA PHE A 134 8.71 11.50 9.77
C PHE A 134 7.70 12.63 9.62
N GLY A 135 6.42 12.37 9.93
CA GLY A 135 5.38 13.39 9.89
C GLY A 135 5.69 14.58 10.81
N ALA A 136 6.13 14.32 12.04
CA ALA A 136 6.51 15.37 12.99
C ALA A 136 7.71 16.19 12.53
N ASN A 137 8.72 15.55 11.91
CA ASN A 137 9.90 16.24 11.39
C ASN A 137 9.55 17.14 10.22
N VAL A 138 8.73 16.66 9.27
CA VAL A 138 8.29 17.49 8.14
C VAL A 138 7.45 18.67 8.63
N ALA A 139 6.52 18.42 9.55
CA ALA A 139 5.70 19.48 10.15
C ALA A 139 6.55 20.53 10.88
N GLY A 140 7.53 20.08 11.68
CA GLY A 140 8.43 20.95 12.42
C GLY A 140 9.30 21.80 11.51
N GLN A 141 9.95 21.19 10.51
CA GLN A 141 10.78 21.91 9.54
C GLN A 141 9.96 22.93 8.76
N TRP A 142 8.78 22.53 8.27
CA TRP A 142 7.91 23.45 7.56
C TRP A 142 7.48 24.64 8.44
N ALA A 143 7.09 24.39 9.69
CA ALA A 143 6.70 25.45 10.61
C ALA A 143 7.86 26.39 10.98
N GLU A 144 9.08 25.86 11.10
CA GLU A 144 10.29 26.66 11.32
C GLU A 144 10.58 27.58 10.13
N ASP A 145 10.51 27.04 8.91
CA ASP A 145 10.78 27.79 7.67
C ASP A 145 9.71 28.85 7.38
N HIS A 146 8.46 28.64 7.83
CA HIS A 146 7.31 29.51 7.56
C HIS A 146 6.79 30.26 8.80
N MET A 147 7.61 30.40 9.86
CA MET A 147 7.19 30.96 11.14
C MET A 147 6.59 32.38 11.03
N GLU A 148 7.16 33.25 10.20
CA GLU A 148 6.64 34.60 10.00
C GLU A 148 5.26 34.60 9.32
N GLU A 149 5.05 33.69 8.35
CA GLU A 149 3.77 33.54 7.65
C GLU A 149 2.68 33.06 8.61
N ILE A 150 3.01 32.08 9.46
CA ILE A 150 2.11 31.55 10.50
C ILE A 150 1.69 32.66 11.46
N GLN A 151 2.65 33.45 11.98
CA GLN A 151 2.35 34.54 12.92
C GLN A 151 1.49 35.64 12.28
N ASN A 152 1.78 35.98 11.02
CA ASN A 152 1.01 36.97 10.28
C ASN A 152 -0.43 36.51 10.04
N TYR A 153 -0.62 35.23 9.67
CA TYR A 153 -1.96 34.66 9.50
C TYR A 153 -2.73 34.66 10.83
N ALA A 154 -2.11 34.17 11.91
CA ALA A 154 -2.74 34.05 13.23
C ALA A 154 -3.21 35.39 13.83
N THR A 155 -2.59 36.52 13.46
CA THR A 155 -2.94 37.84 14.03
C THR A 155 -4.37 38.28 13.70
N GLY A 156 -4.95 37.76 12.61
CA GLY A 156 -6.29 38.13 12.14
C GLY A 156 -7.32 37.00 12.15
N HIS A 157 -6.95 35.79 12.59
CA HIS A 157 -7.76 34.59 12.46
C HIS A 157 -7.90 33.87 13.80
N THR A 158 -8.94 33.07 13.93
CA THR A 158 -9.14 32.17 15.06
C THR A 158 -8.10 31.04 15.06
N GLU A 159 -7.98 30.36 16.20
CA GLU A 159 -7.11 29.18 16.31
C GLU A 159 -7.54 28.06 15.34
N GLU A 160 -8.85 27.84 15.20
CA GLU A 160 -9.41 26.85 14.26
C GLU A 160 -9.09 27.22 12.79
N GLU A 161 -9.29 28.47 12.39
CA GLU A 161 -8.94 28.94 11.04
C GLU A 161 -7.43 28.85 10.78
N THR A 162 -6.62 29.18 11.80
CA THR A 162 -5.16 29.09 11.72
C THR A 162 -4.70 27.64 11.58
N PHE A 163 -5.33 26.71 12.30
CA PHE A 163 -5.05 25.28 12.20
C PHE A 163 -5.41 24.75 10.80
N ALA A 164 -6.62 25.04 10.32
CA ALA A 164 -7.07 24.62 8.99
C ALA A 164 -6.10 25.11 7.91
N TRP A 165 -5.76 26.40 7.94
CA TRP A 165 -4.81 27.00 7.01
C TRP A 165 -3.42 26.36 7.10
N LEU A 166 -2.90 26.11 8.31
CA LEU A 166 -1.61 25.47 8.51
C LEU A 166 -1.58 24.08 7.86
N MET A 167 -2.61 23.27 8.09
CA MET A 167 -2.71 21.93 7.51
C MET A 167 -2.86 21.99 5.98
N ASP A 168 -3.60 22.97 5.45
CA ASP A 168 -3.73 23.21 4.01
C ASP A 168 -2.38 23.50 3.32
N GLN A 169 -1.45 24.15 4.02
CA GLN A 169 -0.11 24.37 3.49
C GLN A 169 0.81 23.16 3.70
N MET A 170 0.72 22.53 4.87
CA MET A 170 1.68 21.53 5.32
C MET A 170 1.45 20.15 4.71
N LEU A 171 0.19 19.69 4.58
CA LEU A 171 -0.10 18.35 4.06
C LEU A 171 0.43 18.14 2.62
N PRO A 172 0.26 19.09 1.68
CA PRO A 172 0.83 18.93 0.34
C PRO A 172 2.37 18.89 0.35
N ALA A 173 3.02 19.62 1.27
CA ALA A 173 4.48 19.55 1.43
C ALA A 173 4.91 18.19 1.98
N ALA A 174 4.20 17.65 2.97
CA ALA A 174 4.44 16.32 3.52
C ALA A 174 4.25 15.20 2.48
N GLY A 175 3.20 15.30 1.66
CA GLY A 175 2.98 14.37 0.55
C GLY A 175 4.15 14.35 -0.44
N LYS A 176 4.66 15.53 -0.84
CA LYS A 176 5.80 15.66 -1.74
C LYS A 176 7.10 15.13 -1.14
N GLU A 177 7.33 15.36 0.15
CA GLU A 177 8.49 14.82 0.84
C GLU A 177 8.43 13.28 0.89
N ALA A 178 7.26 12.71 1.12
CA ALA A 178 7.06 11.25 1.07
C ALA A 178 7.32 10.68 -0.34
N GLU A 179 6.82 11.36 -1.38
CA GLU A 179 7.15 11.00 -2.77
C GLU A 179 8.65 11.02 -3.02
N ALA A 180 9.34 12.11 -2.68
CA ALA A 180 10.78 12.28 -2.90
C ALA A 180 11.58 11.22 -2.13
N LYS A 181 11.23 10.99 -0.86
CA LYS A 181 11.89 9.99 -0.03
C LYS A 181 11.82 8.58 -0.62
N MET A 182 10.64 8.20 -1.12
CA MET A 182 10.47 6.92 -1.78
C MET A 182 11.15 6.89 -3.15
N ASP A 183 11.13 7.98 -3.91
CA ASP A 183 11.80 8.07 -5.21
C ASP A 183 13.33 8.07 -5.12
N GLU A 184 13.92 8.50 -4.00
CA GLU A 184 15.35 8.41 -3.76
C GLU A 184 15.80 7.02 -3.25
N SER A 185 14.85 6.18 -2.83
CA SER A 185 15.13 4.89 -2.21
C SER A 185 15.62 3.85 -3.21
N GLU A 186 16.50 2.94 -2.76
CA GLU A 186 17.06 1.89 -3.61
C GLU A 186 15.96 0.93 -4.10
N ARG A 187 15.96 0.62 -5.40
CA ARG A 187 15.09 -0.41 -5.98
C ARG A 187 15.73 -1.78 -5.81
N LYS A 188 14.95 -2.74 -5.31
CA LYS A 188 15.38 -4.14 -5.17
C LYS A 188 14.34 -5.08 -5.76
N ALA A 189 14.80 -6.25 -6.17
CA ALA A 189 13.93 -7.36 -6.49
C ALA A 189 13.64 -8.15 -5.21
N SER A 190 12.37 -8.31 -4.89
CA SER A 190 11.88 -9.03 -3.70
C SER A 190 10.92 -10.14 -4.15
N ASP A 191 11.05 -11.32 -3.53
CA ASP A 191 10.16 -12.44 -3.78
C ASP A 191 8.96 -12.36 -2.85
N TYR A 192 7.77 -12.28 -3.44
CA TYR A 192 6.48 -12.29 -2.77
C TYR A 192 5.79 -13.64 -2.97
N ARG A 193 4.99 -14.03 -1.98
CA ARG A 193 4.06 -15.14 -2.06
C ARG A 193 2.64 -14.62 -1.88
N LEU A 194 1.82 -14.82 -2.90
CA LEU A 194 0.37 -14.61 -2.79
C LEU A 194 -0.28 -15.95 -2.43
N THR A 195 -1.12 -15.94 -1.41
CA THR A 195 -2.01 -17.06 -1.10
C THR A 195 -3.41 -16.70 -1.57
N LEU A 196 -4.04 -17.61 -2.30
CA LEU A 196 -5.41 -17.45 -2.77
C LEU A 196 -6.30 -18.56 -2.24
N ASN A 197 -7.54 -18.22 -1.89
CA ASN A 197 -8.59 -19.16 -1.56
C ASN A 197 -9.70 -19.09 -2.61
N LYS A 198 -10.36 -20.23 -2.83
CA LYS A 198 -11.52 -20.31 -3.69
C LYS A 198 -12.77 -19.88 -2.90
N GLU A 199 -13.49 -18.90 -3.41
CA GLU A 199 -14.75 -18.40 -2.86
C GLU A 199 -15.84 -18.54 -3.93
N GLY A 200 -16.60 -19.63 -3.87
CA GLY A 200 -17.51 -20.02 -4.95
C GLY A 200 -16.73 -20.43 -6.21
N ASP A 201 -16.98 -19.74 -7.31
CA ASP A 201 -16.28 -19.96 -8.59
C ASP A 201 -15.05 -19.06 -8.75
N ASP A 202 -14.86 -18.09 -7.86
CA ASP A 202 -13.79 -17.10 -7.95
C ASP A 202 -12.59 -17.46 -7.06
N TRP A 203 -11.40 -17.04 -7.49
CA TRP A 203 -10.19 -17.07 -6.67
C TRP A 203 -9.94 -15.69 -6.07
N LYS A 204 -9.61 -15.65 -4.78
CA LYS A 204 -9.40 -14.41 -4.02
C LYS A 204 -8.10 -14.47 -3.22
N ILE A 205 -7.32 -13.41 -3.25
CA ILE A 205 -6.08 -13.27 -2.47
C ILE A 205 -6.44 -13.12 -1.00
N SER A 206 -5.98 -14.06 -0.19
CA SER A 206 -6.20 -14.09 1.26
C SER A 206 -4.98 -13.61 2.04
N ASN A 207 -3.79 -13.58 1.42
CA ASN A 207 -2.56 -13.14 2.06
C ASN A 207 -1.48 -12.75 1.03
N VAL A 208 -0.65 -11.77 1.40
CA VAL A 208 0.52 -11.31 0.65
C VAL A 208 1.72 -11.30 1.57
N GLU A 209 2.70 -12.16 1.31
CA GLU A 209 3.90 -12.30 2.17
C GLU A 209 5.15 -11.92 1.40
N VAL A 210 5.99 -11.07 1.98
CA VAL A 210 7.39 -10.92 1.53
C VAL A 210 8.17 -12.10 2.06
N LYS A 211 8.83 -12.84 1.18
CA LYS A 211 9.68 -13.95 1.60
C LYS A 211 10.98 -13.38 2.16
N SER A 212 11.16 -13.49 3.48
CA SER A 212 12.45 -13.18 4.12
C SER A 212 13.50 -14.20 3.67
N GLU A 213 14.70 -13.72 3.36
CA GLU A 213 15.88 -14.55 3.09
C GLU A 213 16.33 -15.34 4.33
#